data_AF-A0A915ENT8-F1
#
_entry.id   AF-A0A915ENT8-F1
#
_cell.length_a   1.000
_cell.length_b   1.000
_cell.length_c   1.000
_cell.angle_alpha   90.00
_cell.angle_beta   90.00
_cell.angle_gamma   90.00
#
_symmetry.space_group_name_H-M   'P 1'
#
loop_
_entity.id
_entity.type
_entity.pdbx_description
1 polymer ?
#
loop_
_entity_poly.entity_id
_entity_poly.type
_entity_poly.pdbx_seq_one_letter_code
_entity_poly.pdbx_strand_id
1 'polypeptide(L)'
;MDYWEFQETFGPLLSASLWKYLQHEEGENNSSKVLTLQEFTEYADSLMGTGMMNNNHMIELFMPVNNLLRTVLEAANIEVGENDQDFLGSLVQEITAEGEDLESVSSWFNVNCPRICKPVKDKITNIFANGGRYINHDKPIVSKLLSQVQMFFLQHSLPIEPYFTAKPRLSLDMLALEEQGKEFRHQWTFLSCEDKDNNFVARFEESVLGYHGATIGIFQMTSKEIFVLAADEEWKVDGHKFGGVIKGLTYGTNLFIKPDMSNVNKLEVWGCQGDKQKLEELERAKDAPPKLESYEAPKKTKAAAGDWKHNADKQLLEMAGMKFSNERR
;
A
#
# COMPACT_ATOMS: atom_id res chain seq x y z
N MET A 1 -35.35 10.23 -10.56
CA MET A 1 -34.15 11.07 -10.45
C MET A 1 -33.96 11.74 -11.80
N ASP A 2 -33.80 13.06 -11.83
CA ASP A 2 -33.40 13.76 -13.07
C ASP A 2 -31.88 13.72 -13.26
N TYR A 3 -31.38 14.20 -14.40
CA TYR A 3 -29.94 14.12 -14.70
C TYR A 3 -29.09 14.96 -13.72
N TRP A 4 -29.63 16.06 -13.19
CA TRP A 4 -28.90 16.91 -12.25
C TRP A 4 -28.71 16.21 -10.90
N GLU A 5 -29.79 15.65 -10.34
CA GLU A 5 -29.74 14.83 -9.12
C GLU A 5 -28.84 13.60 -9.32
N PHE A 6 -28.87 12.99 -10.51
CA PHE A 6 -28.01 11.87 -10.85
C PHE A 6 -26.54 12.26 -10.88
N GLN A 7 -26.22 13.42 -11.45
CA GLN A 7 -24.87 13.97 -11.49
C GLN A 7 -24.34 14.34 -10.10
N GLU A 8 -25.16 14.93 -9.23
CA GLU A 8 -24.77 15.21 -7.85
C GLU A 8 -24.46 13.92 -7.07
N THR A 9 -25.16 12.83 -7.38
CA THR A 9 -25.00 11.55 -6.67
C THR A 9 -23.78 10.76 -7.16
N PHE A 10 -23.59 10.66 -8.48
CA PHE A 10 -22.54 9.81 -9.08
C PHE A 10 -21.26 10.57 -9.43
N GLY A 11 -21.31 11.90 -9.50
CA GLY A 11 -20.24 12.75 -10.03
C GLY A 11 -20.32 12.89 -11.55
N PRO A 12 -19.79 13.99 -12.12
CA PRO A 12 -19.97 14.39 -13.52
C PRO A 12 -19.51 13.36 -14.55
N LEU A 13 -18.36 12.71 -14.37
CA LEU A 13 -17.84 11.80 -15.39
C LEU A 13 -18.55 10.45 -15.37
N LEU A 14 -18.82 9.95 -14.17
CA LEU A 14 -19.54 8.69 -13.99
C LEU A 14 -20.99 8.85 -14.45
N SER A 15 -21.64 9.97 -14.11
CA SER A 15 -23.03 10.23 -14.49
C SER A 15 -23.20 10.33 -15.99
N ALA A 16 -22.31 11.04 -16.70
CA ALA A 16 -22.42 11.21 -18.15
C ALA A 16 -22.40 9.87 -18.90
N SER A 17 -21.50 8.96 -18.51
CA SER A 17 -21.34 7.67 -19.17
C SER A 17 -22.46 6.70 -18.79
N LEU A 18 -22.79 6.58 -17.50
CA LEU A 18 -23.89 5.73 -17.03
C LEU A 18 -25.23 6.18 -17.59
N TRP A 19 -25.50 7.49 -17.61
CA TRP A 19 -26.78 8.01 -18.09
C TRP A 19 -26.97 7.74 -19.58
N LYS A 20 -25.91 7.87 -20.39
CA LYS A 20 -25.94 7.48 -21.81
C LYS A 20 -26.28 6.00 -22.00
N TYR A 21 -25.72 5.12 -21.17
CA TYR A 21 -26.00 3.70 -21.20
C TYR A 21 -27.44 3.37 -20.79
N LEU A 22 -27.94 4.01 -19.73
CA LEU A 22 -29.30 3.80 -19.23
C LEU A 22 -30.38 4.34 -20.18
N GLN A 23 -30.03 5.30 -21.04
CA GLN A 23 -30.92 5.84 -22.07
C GLN A 23 -30.94 4.99 -23.35
N HIS A 24 -30.11 3.94 -23.46
CA HIS A 24 -29.76 3.32 -24.73
C HIS A 24 -30.81 2.38 -25.36
N GLU A 25 -32.08 2.46 -24.96
CA GLU A 25 -33.19 1.85 -25.72
C GLU A 25 -34.04 2.85 -26.51
N GLU A 26 -33.97 4.17 -26.27
CA GLU A 26 -34.83 5.11 -27.00
C GLU A 26 -34.12 6.44 -27.30
N GLY A 27 -33.60 6.57 -28.53
CA GLY A 27 -33.47 7.81 -29.31
C GLY A 27 -32.83 9.05 -28.64
N GLU A 28 -31.79 9.58 -29.28
CA GLU A 28 -31.19 10.88 -28.97
C GLU A 28 -32.28 11.96 -28.70
N ASN A 29 -32.21 12.59 -27.52
CA ASN A 29 -33.00 13.75 -27.04
C ASN A 29 -34.09 13.53 -25.98
N ASN A 30 -33.93 12.59 -25.03
CA ASN A 30 -34.76 12.58 -23.81
C ASN A 30 -33.94 12.80 -22.53
N SER A 31 -33.34 13.99 -22.39
CA SER A 31 -32.75 14.45 -21.11
C SER A 31 -33.80 14.64 -19.99
N SER A 32 -35.08 14.41 -20.29
CA SER A 32 -36.23 14.51 -19.39
C SER A 32 -36.78 13.15 -18.92
N LYS A 33 -36.24 12.02 -19.39
CA LYS A 33 -36.71 10.69 -18.95
C LYS A 33 -36.27 10.48 -17.51
N VAL A 34 -37.25 10.48 -16.60
CA VAL A 34 -37.04 10.13 -15.20
C VAL A 34 -36.83 8.63 -15.14
N LEU A 35 -35.62 8.18 -14.82
CA LEU A 35 -35.39 6.77 -14.54
C LEU A 35 -36.05 6.39 -13.22
N THR A 36 -36.88 5.35 -13.25
CA THR A 36 -37.40 4.76 -12.02
C THR A 36 -36.31 3.92 -11.35
N LEU A 37 -36.40 3.78 -10.02
CA LEU A 37 -35.46 2.94 -9.26
C LEU A 37 -35.49 1.49 -9.75
N GLN A 38 -36.66 1.00 -10.19
CA GLN A 38 -36.84 -0.35 -10.68
C GLN A 38 -36.13 -0.58 -12.01
N GLU A 39 -36.32 0.30 -12.99
CA GLU A 39 -35.60 0.24 -14.28
C GLU A 39 -34.08 0.30 -14.05
N PHE A 40 -33.61 1.20 -13.18
CA PHE A 40 -32.18 1.29 -12.88
C PHE A 40 -31.64 0.00 -12.25
N THR A 41 -32.39 -0.62 -11.33
CA THR A 41 -31.95 -1.84 -10.63
C THR A 41 -31.74 -3.00 -11.61
N GLU A 42 -32.63 -3.14 -12.60
CA GLU A 42 -32.50 -4.13 -13.67
C GLU A 42 -31.23 -3.90 -14.51
N TYR A 43 -30.90 -2.64 -14.81
CA TYR A 43 -29.65 -2.29 -15.50
C TYR A 43 -28.41 -2.48 -14.61
N ALA A 44 -28.51 -2.19 -13.31
CA ALA A 44 -27.41 -2.32 -12.35
C ALA A 44 -26.97 -3.79 -12.22
N ASP A 45 -27.91 -4.74 -12.18
CA ASP A 45 -27.58 -6.17 -12.15
C ASP A 45 -26.83 -6.59 -13.42
N SER A 46 -27.22 -6.07 -14.59
CA SER A 46 -26.50 -6.29 -15.85
C SER A 46 -25.10 -5.65 -15.86
N LEU A 47 -24.95 -4.48 -15.24
CA LEU A 47 -23.70 -3.73 -15.17
C LEU A 47 -22.67 -4.38 -14.23
N MET A 48 -23.17 -4.94 -13.13
CA MET A 48 -22.35 -5.60 -12.10
C MET A 48 -21.92 -7.01 -12.54
N GLY A 49 -22.68 -7.64 -13.45
CA GLY A 49 -22.40 -8.95 -14.02
C GLY A 49 -22.42 -10.09 -12.99
N THR A 50 -22.30 -11.32 -13.46
CA THR A 50 -22.13 -12.51 -12.59
C THR A 50 -20.67 -12.64 -12.14
N GLY A 51 -20.17 -11.66 -11.38
CA GLY A 51 -18.88 -11.76 -10.68
C GLY A 51 -18.09 -10.46 -10.59
N MET A 52 -17.52 -10.19 -9.41
CA MET A 52 -16.77 -8.96 -9.13
C MET A 52 -15.56 -8.70 -10.06
N MET A 53 -15.07 -9.71 -10.78
CA MET A 53 -13.83 -9.64 -11.57
C MET A 53 -14.00 -9.43 -13.08
N ASN A 54 -15.22 -9.52 -13.63
CA ASN A 54 -15.40 -9.18 -15.04
C ASN A 54 -15.52 -7.65 -15.17
N ASN A 55 -14.51 -7.02 -15.79
CA ASN A 55 -14.48 -5.58 -16.01
C ASN A 55 -14.91 -5.19 -17.41
N ASN A 56 -15.13 -6.13 -18.33
CA ASN A 56 -15.28 -5.83 -19.76
C ASN A 56 -16.43 -4.87 -20.04
N HIS A 57 -17.62 -5.08 -19.44
CA HIS A 57 -18.76 -4.17 -19.62
C HIS A 57 -18.49 -2.77 -19.04
N MET A 58 -17.76 -2.69 -17.92
CA MET A 58 -17.38 -1.40 -17.33
C MET A 58 -16.33 -0.69 -18.17
N ILE A 59 -15.36 -1.43 -18.71
CA ILE A 59 -14.33 -0.90 -19.60
C ILE A 59 -15.00 -0.36 -20.87
N GLU A 60 -15.87 -1.16 -21.49
CA GLU A 60 -16.65 -0.77 -22.68
C GLU A 60 -17.44 0.51 -22.44
N LEU A 61 -18.13 0.61 -21.31
CA LEU A 61 -18.93 1.78 -20.95
C LEU A 61 -18.12 3.08 -20.90
N PHE A 62 -16.89 3.01 -20.40
CA PHE A 62 -16.07 4.21 -20.17
C PHE A 62 -14.97 4.42 -21.21
N MET A 63 -14.87 3.58 -22.23
CA MET A 63 -13.97 3.84 -23.36
C MET A 63 -14.26 5.21 -24.01
N PRO A 64 -13.24 5.93 -24.50
CA PRO A 64 -11.82 5.52 -24.64
C PRO A 64 -11.03 5.53 -23.32
N VAL A 65 -9.82 4.95 -23.31
CA VAL A 65 -8.98 4.74 -22.10
C VAL A 65 -8.84 6.01 -21.25
N ASN A 66 -8.63 7.18 -21.86
CA ASN A 66 -8.54 8.45 -21.13
C ASN A 66 -9.78 8.78 -20.30
N ASN A 67 -10.98 8.47 -20.83
CA ASN A 67 -12.22 8.68 -20.10
C ASN A 67 -12.36 7.65 -18.99
N LEU A 68 -12.08 6.37 -19.27
CA LEU A 68 -12.04 5.31 -18.26
C LEU A 68 -11.15 5.66 -17.07
N LEU A 69 -9.90 6.07 -17.30
CA LEU A 69 -8.97 6.42 -16.22
C LEU A 69 -9.48 7.59 -15.37
N ARG A 70 -10.04 8.62 -15.99
CA ARG A 70 -10.61 9.76 -15.25
C ARG A 70 -11.83 9.35 -14.43
N THR A 71 -12.72 8.54 -15.00
CA THR A 71 -13.93 8.08 -14.32
C THR A 71 -13.60 7.20 -13.11
N VAL A 72 -12.63 6.28 -13.21
CA VAL A 72 -12.25 5.43 -12.06
C VAL A 72 -11.58 6.22 -10.95
N LEU A 73 -10.76 7.23 -11.28
CA LEU A 73 -10.11 8.11 -10.31
C LEU A 73 -11.14 9.02 -9.61
N GLU A 74 -12.10 9.58 -10.35
CA GLU A 74 -13.21 10.35 -9.78
C GLU A 74 -14.08 9.47 -8.86
N ALA A 75 -14.38 8.25 -9.28
CA ALA A 75 -15.15 7.31 -8.45
C ALA A 75 -14.40 6.93 -7.16
N ALA A 76 -13.06 6.95 -7.18
CA ALA A 76 -12.21 6.75 -6.02
C ALA A 76 -11.99 8.02 -5.17
N ASN A 77 -12.56 9.17 -5.55
CA ASN A 77 -12.31 10.49 -4.97
C ASN A 77 -10.82 10.89 -4.98
N ILE A 78 -10.10 10.59 -6.06
CA ILE A 78 -8.69 10.93 -6.21
C ILE A 78 -8.56 12.16 -7.10
N GLU A 79 -7.87 13.17 -6.58
CA GLU A 79 -7.50 14.35 -7.33
C GLU A 79 -6.21 14.10 -8.12
N VAL A 80 -6.24 14.41 -9.42
CA VAL A 80 -5.08 14.26 -10.31
C VAL A 80 -4.22 15.52 -10.23
N GLY A 81 -2.98 15.39 -9.76
CA GLY A 81 -2.03 16.48 -9.69
C GLY A 81 -1.32 16.75 -11.02
N GLU A 82 -0.55 17.84 -11.08
CA GLU A 82 0.27 18.17 -12.26
C GLU A 82 1.33 17.10 -12.53
N ASN A 83 1.94 16.55 -11.48
CA ASN A 83 2.98 15.51 -11.58
C ASN A 83 2.44 14.15 -12.06
N ASP A 84 1.12 13.97 -12.10
CA ASP A 84 0.49 12.71 -12.52
C ASP A 84 0.26 12.66 -14.04
N GLN A 85 0.37 13.78 -14.76
CA GLN A 85 0.08 13.84 -16.19
C GLN A 85 1.08 13.00 -17.01
N ASP A 86 2.37 13.06 -16.67
CA ASP A 86 3.41 12.28 -17.34
C ASP A 86 3.23 10.77 -17.09
N PHE A 87 2.84 10.41 -15.86
CA PHE A 87 2.53 9.03 -15.50
C PHE A 87 1.31 8.51 -16.26
N LEU A 88 0.19 9.25 -16.24
CA LEU A 88 -1.04 8.88 -16.95
C LEU A 88 -0.83 8.83 -18.46
N GLY A 89 -0.05 9.75 -19.03
CA GLY A 89 0.30 9.74 -20.45
C GLY A 89 1.09 8.49 -20.85
N SER A 90 2.08 8.10 -20.03
CA SER A 90 2.86 6.88 -20.25
C SER A 90 1.98 5.62 -20.09
N LEU A 91 1.11 5.61 -19.08
CA LEU A 91 0.18 4.52 -18.81
C LEU A 91 -0.81 4.32 -19.97
N VAL A 92 -1.37 5.40 -20.52
CA VAL A 92 -2.27 5.32 -21.68
C VAL A 92 -1.53 4.70 -22.87
N GLN A 93 -0.29 5.11 -23.14
CA GLN A 93 0.52 4.53 -24.21
C GLN A 93 0.79 3.04 -23.99
N GLU A 94 1.01 2.61 -22.75
CA GLU A 94 1.22 1.21 -22.40
C GLU A 94 -0.06 0.38 -22.57
N ILE A 95 -1.21 0.91 -22.13
CA ILE A 95 -2.52 0.25 -22.29
C ILE A 95 -2.87 0.10 -23.77
N THR A 96 -2.60 1.11 -24.59
CA THR A 96 -2.98 1.13 -26.01
C THR A 96 -1.89 0.58 -26.94
N ALA A 97 -0.78 0.05 -26.39
CA ALA A 97 0.34 -0.45 -27.18
C ALA A 97 -0.04 -1.63 -28.10
N GLU A 98 -0.93 -2.51 -27.64
CA GLU A 98 -1.40 -3.68 -28.39
C GLU A 98 -2.66 -3.40 -29.22
N GLY A 99 -3.41 -2.34 -28.88
CA GLY A 99 -4.64 -1.94 -29.57
C GLY A 99 -5.50 -1.00 -28.71
N GLU A 100 -6.42 -0.29 -29.36
CA GLU A 100 -7.42 0.59 -28.69
C GLU A 100 -8.82 -0.05 -28.62
N ASP A 101 -8.97 -1.27 -29.13
CA ASP A 101 -10.23 -2.01 -29.07
C ASP A 101 -10.49 -2.60 -27.67
N LEU A 102 -11.75 -2.97 -27.41
CA LEU A 102 -12.18 -3.48 -26.12
C LEU A 102 -11.42 -4.74 -25.68
N GLU A 103 -11.06 -5.63 -26.61
CA GLU A 103 -10.38 -6.89 -26.29
C GLU A 103 -8.96 -6.62 -25.81
N SER A 104 -8.21 -5.80 -26.56
CA SER A 104 -6.85 -5.39 -26.21
C SER A 104 -6.80 -4.66 -24.86
N VAL A 105 -7.66 -3.64 -24.68
CA VAL A 105 -7.72 -2.86 -23.44
C VAL A 105 -8.16 -3.70 -22.25
N SER A 106 -9.18 -4.54 -22.40
CA SER A 106 -9.65 -5.41 -21.32
C SER A 106 -8.61 -6.45 -20.94
N SER A 107 -7.92 -7.05 -21.92
CA SER A 107 -6.81 -7.98 -21.68
C SER A 107 -5.73 -7.32 -20.82
N TRP A 108 -5.31 -6.10 -21.19
CA TRP A 108 -4.31 -5.36 -20.42
C TRP A 108 -4.74 -5.13 -18.98
N PHE A 109 -5.97 -4.64 -18.74
CA PHE A 109 -6.45 -4.39 -17.38
C PHE A 109 -6.62 -5.66 -16.56
N ASN A 110 -7.12 -6.74 -17.16
CA ASN A 110 -7.31 -8.01 -16.46
C ASN A 110 -5.97 -8.62 -16.00
N VAL A 111 -4.87 -8.34 -16.70
CA VAL A 111 -3.52 -8.78 -16.32
C VAL A 111 -2.86 -7.82 -15.34
N ASN A 112 -2.87 -6.51 -15.63
CA ASN A 112 -2.02 -5.54 -14.94
C ASN A 112 -2.75 -4.76 -13.83
N CYS A 113 -4.07 -4.63 -13.91
CA CYS A 113 -4.87 -3.88 -12.93
C CYS A 113 -6.30 -4.46 -12.81
N PRO A 114 -6.44 -5.73 -12.37
CA PRO A 114 -7.70 -6.47 -12.44
C PRO A 114 -8.82 -5.86 -11.58
N ARG A 115 -8.48 -4.96 -10.66
CA ARG A 115 -9.46 -4.28 -9.80
C ARG A 115 -9.72 -2.84 -10.20
N ILE A 116 -9.26 -2.36 -11.35
CA ILE A 116 -9.37 -0.95 -11.76
C ILE A 116 -10.81 -0.38 -11.68
N CYS A 117 -11.82 -1.19 -11.99
CA CYS A 117 -13.23 -0.77 -11.94
C CYS A 117 -13.89 -0.93 -10.57
N LYS A 118 -13.18 -1.44 -9.55
CA LYS A 118 -13.70 -1.62 -8.18
C LYS A 118 -14.29 -0.34 -7.60
N PRO A 119 -13.64 0.84 -7.66
CA PRO A 119 -14.20 2.07 -7.09
C PRO A 119 -15.54 2.44 -7.70
N VAL A 120 -15.69 2.22 -9.02
CA VAL A 120 -16.94 2.49 -9.71
C VAL A 120 -18.03 1.53 -9.25
N LYS A 121 -17.72 0.22 -9.19
CA LYS A 121 -18.63 -0.81 -8.70
C LYS A 121 -19.06 -0.52 -7.25
N ASP A 122 -18.10 -0.24 -6.37
CA ASP A 122 -18.36 0.09 -4.96
C ASP A 122 -19.20 1.37 -4.83
N LYS A 123 -18.93 2.41 -5.62
CA LYS A 123 -19.71 3.65 -5.61
C LYS A 123 -21.16 3.40 -6.01
N ILE A 124 -21.37 2.67 -7.11
CA ILE A 124 -22.70 2.23 -7.56
C ILE A 124 -23.38 1.45 -6.44
N THR A 125 -22.78 0.35 -5.97
CA THR A 125 -23.36 -0.50 -4.91
C THR A 125 -23.70 0.27 -3.64
N ASN A 126 -22.81 1.13 -3.15
CA ASN A 126 -23.02 1.90 -1.92
C ASN A 126 -24.17 2.91 -2.06
N ILE A 127 -24.27 3.59 -3.20
CA ILE A 127 -25.38 4.51 -3.48
C ILE A 127 -26.72 3.74 -3.41
N PHE A 128 -26.77 2.50 -3.94
CA PHE A 128 -27.99 1.70 -3.89
C PHE A 128 -28.29 1.10 -2.51
N ALA A 129 -27.28 0.55 -1.83
CA ALA A 129 -27.44 -0.05 -0.51
C ALA A 129 -27.83 0.98 0.56
N ASN A 130 -27.34 2.22 0.45
CA ASN A 130 -27.50 3.26 1.47
C ASN A 130 -28.49 4.38 1.07
N GLY A 131 -29.43 4.12 0.16
CA GLY A 131 -30.50 5.05 -0.17
C GLY A 131 -30.01 6.40 -0.73
N GLY A 132 -29.02 6.37 -1.62
CA GLY A 132 -28.48 7.55 -2.30
C GLY A 132 -27.24 8.17 -1.65
N ARG A 133 -26.76 7.66 -0.52
CA ARG A 133 -25.58 8.20 0.17
C ARG A 133 -24.34 7.36 -0.09
N TYR A 134 -23.41 7.89 -0.85
CA TYR A 134 -22.07 7.33 -0.93
C TYR A 134 -21.29 7.67 0.34
N ILE A 135 -20.88 6.63 1.09
CA ILE A 135 -19.91 6.80 2.16
C ILE A 135 -18.62 6.11 1.68
N ASN A 136 -17.64 6.92 1.29
CA ASN A 136 -16.30 6.39 1.06
C ASN A 136 -15.69 6.10 2.43
N HIS A 137 -15.73 4.84 2.84
CA HIS A 137 -15.17 4.41 4.11
C HIS A 137 -13.63 4.27 4.05
N ASP A 138 -13.02 4.29 2.87
CA ASP A 138 -11.59 4.12 2.72
C ASP A 138 -10.90 5.49 2.68
N LYS A 139 -10.15 5.78 3.75
CA LYS A 139 -9.18 6.88 3.67
C LYS A 139 -8.11 6.46 2.65
N PRO A 140 -7.76 7.32 1.67
CA PRO A 140 -6.71 6.99 0.72
C PRO A 140 -5.39 6.75 1.48
N ILE A 141 -4.65 5.72 1.08
CA ILE A 141 -3.32 5.47 1.61
C ILE A 141 -2.41 6.57 1.09
N VAL A 142 -1.81 7.34 2.00
CA VAL A 142 -0.93 8.45 1.66
C VAL A 142 0.52 7.99 1.76
N SER A 143 1.18 7.89 0.61
CA SER A 143 2.63 7.74 0.49
C SER A 143 3.30 9.12 0.41
N LYS A 144 4.55 9.24 0.84
CA LYS A 144 5.40 10.42 0.59
C LYS A 144 6.24 10.26 -0.68
N LEU A 145 6.36 9.04 -1.20
CA LEU A 145 7.13 8.74 -2.42
C LEU A 145 6.25 8.65 -3.67
N LEU A 146 5.01 8.16 -3.52
CA LEU A 146 4.05 8.04 -4.61
C LEU A 146 2.91 9.04 -4.47
N SER A 147 2.43 9.55 -5.60
CA SER A 147 1.19 10.33 -5.65
C SER A 147 -0.02 9.44 -5.30
N GLN A 148 -1.17 10.06 -5.03
CA GLN A 148 -2.42 9.31 -4.81
C GLN A 148 -2.82 8.50 -6.05
N VAL A 149 -2.60 9.03 -7.25
CA VAL A 149 -2.84 8.32 -8.51
C VAL A 149 -1.95 7.09 -8.61
N GLN A 150 -0.65 7.22 -8.36
CA GLN A 150 0.28 6.09 -8.40
C GLN A 150 -0.04 5.03 -7.33
N MET A 151 -0.37 5.46 -6.11
CA MET A 151 -0.81 4.57 -5.04
C MET A 151 -2.08 3.82 -5.41
N PHE A 152 -3.02 4.48 -6.09
CA PHE A 152 -4.24 3.87 -6.57
C PHE A 152 -3.98 2.75 -7.57
N PHE A 153 -3.13 2.97 -8.57
CA PHE A 153 -2.77 1.91 -9.51
C PHE A 153 -2.06 0.76 -8.82
N LEU A 154 -1.09 1.05 -7.94
CA LEU A 154 -0.42 0.03 -7.14
C LEU A 154 -1.42 -0.84 -6.38
N GLN A 155 -2.37 -0.21 -5.68
CA GLN A 155 -3.38 -0.94 -4.93
C GLN A 155 -4.25 -1.82 -5.83
N HIS A 156 -4.63 -1.36 -7.03
CA HIS A 156 -5.54 -2.10 -7.92
C HIS A 156 -4.85 -3.11 -8.84
N SER A 157 -3.51 -3.04 -8.94
CA SER A 157 -2.65 -4.03 -9.62
C SER A 157 -2.40 -5.30 -8.80
N LEU A 158 -2.57 -5.24 -7.49
CA LEU A 158 -2.29 -6.38 -6.61
C LEU A 158 -3.45 -7.39 -6.58
N PRO A 159 -3.21 -8.67 -6.26
CA PRO A 159 -4.27 -9.62 -5.95
C PRO A 159 -4.90 -9.33 -4.57
N ILE A 160 -6.14 -9.81 -4.36
CA ILE A 160 -6.86 -9.62 -3.08
C ILE A 160 -6.12 -10.33 -1.95
N GLU A 161 -5.84 -11.62 -2.10
CA GLU A 161 -4.96 -12.33 -1.19
C GLU A 161 -3.55 -12.33 -1.79
N PRO A 162 -2.50 -12.06 -0.99
CA PRO A 162 -2.49 -11.82 0.47
C PRO A 162 -2.56 -10.35 0.91
N TYR A 163 -2.71 -9.38 0.00
CA TYR A 163 -2.50 -7.94 0.26
C TYR A 163 -3.71 -7.18 0.83
N PHE A 164 -4.89 -7.80 0.78
CA PHE A 164 -6.16 -7.23 1.22
C PHE A 164 -6.91 -8.26 2.09
N THR A 165 -6.22 -9.21 2.72
CA THR A 165 -6.90 -10.17 3.60
C THR A 165 -7.32 -9.48 4.90
N ALA A 166 -8.62 -9.30 5.10
CA ALA A 166 -9.15 -9.07 6.44
C ALA A 166 -9.05 -10.42 7.18
N LYS A 167 -8.18 -10.54 8.18
CA LYS A 167 -8.18 -11.75 9.02
C LYS A 167 -9.57 -11.88 9.65
N PRO A 168 -10.36 -12.94 9.37
CA PRO A 168 -11.61 -13.16 10.08
C PRO A 168 -11.23 -13.57 11.50
N ARG A 169 -11.39 -12.67 12.47
CA ARG A 169 -11.26 -13.08 13.87
C ARG A 169 -12.56 -13.74 14.29
N LEU A 170 -12.53 -15.06 14.45
CA LEU A 170 -13.42 -15.75 15.38
C LEU A 170 -13.10 -15.27 16.82
N SER A 171 -13.58 -14.10 17.22
CA SER A 171 -13.68 -13.75 18.64
C SER A 171 -14.94 -12.93 18.91
N LEU A 172 -15.48 -13.13 20.12
CA LEU A 172 -16.66 -12.49 20.69
C LEU A 172 -16.65 -10.94 20.58
N ASP A 173 -15.50 -10.35 20.27
CA ASP A 173 -15.28 -8.92 20.05
C ASP A 173 -15.89 -8.38 18.74
N MET A 174 -16.20 -9.25 17.77
CA MET A 174 -16.81 -8.84 16.50
C MET A 174 -18.22 -8.28 16.71
N LEU A 175 -18.99 -8.92 17.59
CA LEU A 175 -20.34 -8.47 17.97
C LEU A 175 -20.29 -7.16 18.77
N ALA A 176 -19.26 -6.98 19.61
CA ALA A 176 -19.10 -5.76 20.41
C ALA A 176 -18.63 -4.55 19.58
N LEU A 177 -17.97 -4.77 18.44
CA LEU A 177 -17.51 -3.70 17.53
C LEU A 177 -18.54 -3.37 16.44
N GLU A 178 -19.39 -4.32 16.05
CA GLU A 178 -20.60 -4.05 15.25
C GLU A 178 -21.57 -3.13 16.00
N GLU A 179 -21.72 -3.28 17.32
CA GLU A 179 -22.49 -2.37 18.18
C GLU A 179 -21.92 -0.93 18.21
N GLN A 180 -20.67 -0.72 17.76
CA GLN A 180 -20.02 0.59 17.67
C GLN A 180 -19.81 1.10 16.22
N GLY A 181 -20.31 0.39 15.20
CA GLY A 181 -20.20 0.82 13.80
C GLY A 181 -18.76 0.91 13.27
N LYS A 182 -17.80 0.16 13.85
CA LYS A 182 -16.41 0.13 13.38
C LYS A 182 -16.17 -1.09 12.49
N GLU A 183 -16.32 -0.90 11.18
CA GLU A 183 -15.95 -1.89 10.17
C GLU A 183 -14.46 -2.28 10.25
N PHE A 184 -14.18 -3.59 10.12
CA PHE A 184 -12.83 -4.12 9.93
C PHE A 184 -12.34 -3.76 8.52
N ARG A 185 -11.43 -2.79 8.42
CA ARG A 185 -10.93 -2.28 7.13
C ARG A 185 -9.66 -3.01 6.69
N HIS A 186 -9.51 -3.16 5.37
CA HIS A 186 -8.31 -3.67 4.70
C HIS A 186 -7.18 -2.63 4.80
N GLN A 187 -6.63 -2.43 5.99
CA GLN A 187 -5.75 -1.30 6.24
C GLN A 187 -4.28 -1.73 6.12
N TRP A 188 -3.64 -1.30 5.03
CA TRP A 188 -2.18 -1.32 5.00
C TRP A 188 -1.66 -0.44 6.12
N THR A 189 -0.70 -0.98 6.86
CA THR A 189 -0.07 -0.33 8.00
C THR A 189 1.26 0.21 7.58
N PHE A 190 1.51 1.48 7.85
CA PHE A 190 2.82 2.07 7.66
C PHE A 190 3.83 1.48 8.65
N LEU A 191 4.87 0.79 8.16
CA LEU A 191 5.91 0.18 8.99
C LEU A 191 7.10 1.12 9.18
N SER A 192 7.59 1.76 8.12
CA SER A 192 8.73 2.69 8.19
C SER A 192 8.79 3.67 7.01
N CYS A 193 9.32 4.88 7.28
CA CYS A 193 9.72 5.91 6.31
C CYS A 193 11.17 6.29 6.59
N GLU A 194 12.03 6.24 5.58
CA GLU A 194 13.42 6.69 5.75
C GLU A 194 13.88 7.58 4.61
N ASP A 195 14.42 8.74 5.00
CA ASP A 195 15.34 9.51 4.18
C ASP A 195 16.76 9.00 4.45
N LYS A 196 17.70 9.32 3.55
CA LYS A 196 19.09 8.81 3.55
C LYS A 196 19.89 9.18 4.82
N ASP A 197 19.68 8.43 5.90
CA ASP A 197 20.49 8.45 7.12
C ASP A 197 21.41 7.21 7.17
N ASN A 198 22.47 7.26 8.01
CA ASN A 198 23.53 6.24 8.12
C ASN A 198 23.07 4.85 8.67
N ASN A 199 21.77 4.52 8.71
CA ASN A 199 21.29 3.26 9.30
C ASN A 199 20.09 2.61 8.58
N PHE A 200 20.03 2.78 7.26
CA PHE A 200 18.90 2.32 6.43
C PHE A 200 18.65 0.81 6.51
N VAL A 201 19.72 0.02 6.54
CA VAL A 201 19.62 -1.45 6.59
C VAL A 201 19.04 -1.92 7.92
N ALA A 202 19.57 -1.46 9.05
CA ALA A 202 19.13 -1.96 10.36
C ALA A 202 17.67 -1.58 10.64
N ARG A 203 17.24 -0.38 10.25
CA ARG A 203 15.86 0.05 10.46
C ARG A 203 14.89 -0.62 9.49
N PHE A 204 15.29 -0.84 8.22
CA PHE A 204 14.52 -1.69 7.32
C PHE A 204 14.34 -3.08 7.94
N GLU A 205 15.43 -3.69 8.38
CA GLU A 205 15.45 -4.99 9.07
C GLU A 205 14.54 -4.99 10.31
N GLU A 206 14.63 -4.01 11.20
CA GLU A 206 13.72 -3.88 12.36
C GLU A 206 12.24 -3.78 11.93
N SER A 207 11.98 -3.10 10.81
CA SER A 207 10.63 -2.86 10.30
C SER A 207 10.02 -4.08 9.63
N VAL A 208 10.81 -4.91 8.95
CA VAL A 208 10.30 -6.06 8.19
C VAL A 208 10.55 -7.41 8.86
N LEU A 209 11.66 -7.57 9.57
CA LEU A 209 11.96 -8.83 10.28
C LEU A 209 10.96 -8.99 11.44
N GLY A 210 10.37 -10.18 11.51
CA GLY A 210 9.31 -10.51 12.47
C GLY A 210 7.91 -10.01 12.08
N TYR A 211 7.75 -9.34 10.94
CA TYR A 211 6.41 -9.09 10.38
C TYR A 211 5.94 -10.32 9.60
N HIS A 212 4.87 -10.94 10.08
CA HIS A 212 4.31 -12.18 9.53
C HIS A 212 3.13 -11.87 8.61
N GLY A 213 3.42 -11.40 7.39
CA GLY A 213 2.42 -11.10 6.37
C GLY A 213 3.00 -10.45 5.12
N ALA A 214 2.13 -10.23 4.12
CA ALA A 214 2.51 -9.57 2.89
C ALA A 214 2.90 -8.10 3.13
N THR A 215 3.89 -7.62 2.38
CA THR A 215 4.45 -6.27 2.51
C THR A 215 4.61 -5.59 1.15
N ILE A 216 4.66 -4.27 1.17
CA ILE A 216 4.92 -3.42 0.02
C ILE A 216 6.10 -2.51 0.37
N GLY A 217 7.20 -2.64 -0.36
CA GLY A 217 8.36 -1.76 -0.27
C GLY A 217 8.40 -0.79 -1.45
N ILE A 218 8.46 0.51 -1.18
CA ILE A 218 8.61 1.57 -2.17
C ILE A 218 10.00 2.15 -2.03
N PHE A 219 10.84 1.97 -3.05
CA PHE A 219 12.25 2.35 -3.04
C PHE A 219 12.47 3.48 -4.04
N GLN A 220 12.85 4.66 -3.55
CA GLN A 220 13.40 5.70 -4.42
C GLN A 220 14.90 5.51 -4.49
N MET A 221 15.42 5.24 -5.69
CA MET A 221 16.83 5.05 -5.95
C MET A 221 17.59 6.37 -5.95
N THR A 222 18.92 6.30 -5.84
CA THR A 222 19.81 7.46 -6.02
C THR A 222 19.73 8.06 -7.43
N SER A 223 19.31 7.28 -8.44
CA SER A 223 18.96 7.74 -9.78
C SER A 223 17.63 8.51 -9.85
N LYS A 224 16.89 8.58 -8.74
CA LYS A 224 15.52 9.10 -8.57
C LYS A 224 14.40 8.22 -9.14
N GLU A 225 14.74 7.11 -9.77
CA GLU A 225 13.76 6.10 -10.18
C GLU A 225 13.08 5.50 -8.94
N ILE A 226 11.79 5.19 -9.06
CA ILE A 226 11.02 4.58 -7.98
C ILE A 226 10.67 3.15 -8.39
N PHE A 227 10.99 2.20 -7.52
CA PHE A 227 10.62 0.81 -7.66
C PHE A 227 9.68 0.41 -6.53
N VAL A 228 8.64 -0.35 -6.87
CA VAL A 228 7.73 -0.92 -5.88
C VAL A 228 7.86 -2.43 -5.91
N LEU A 229 8.09 -3.03 -4.74
CA LEU A 229 8.15 -4.46 -4.56
C LEU A 229 7.00 -4.89 -3.67
N ALA A 230 6.16 -5.79 -4.19
CA ALA A 230 5.16 -6.49 -3.41
C ALA A 230 5.70 -7.87 -3.05
N ALA A 231 5.88 -8.12 -1.76
CA ALA A 231 6.37 -9.39 -1.24
C ALA A 231 5.24 -10.07 -0.47
N ASP A 232 4.84 -11.25 -0.93
CA ASP A 232 3.91 -12.15 -0.24
C ASP A 232 4.62 -13.08 0.77
N GLU A 233 5.94 -13.17 0.70
CA GLU A 233 6.78 -13.90 1.64
C GLU A 233 7.44 -12.99 2.69
N GLU A 234 7.75 -13.57 3.84
CA GLU A 234 8.49 -12.90 4.90
C GLU A 234 9.91 -12.59 4.48
N TRP A 235 10.35 -11.37 4.80
CA TRP A 235 11.73 -10.94 4.66
C TRP A 235 12.63 -11.76 5.58
N LYS A 236 13.73 -12.27 5.02
CA LYS A 236 14.73 -13.04 5.76
C LYS A 236 16.10 -12.48 5.49
N VAL A 237 16.91 -12.40 6.52
CA VAL A 237 18.36 -12.19 6.36
C VAL A 237 18.92 -13.53 5.89
N ASP A 238 19.36 -13.60 4.64
CA ASP A 238 20.08 -14.78 4.16
C ASP A 238 21.48 -14.79 4.80
N GLY A 239 21.60 -15.56 5.87
CA GLY A 239 22.85 -15.76 6.58
C GLY A 239 23.79 -16.61 5.74
N HIS A 240 24.67 -15.98 4.97
CA HIS A 240 25.75 -16.74 4.35
C HIS A 240 26.66 -17.36 5.42
N LYS A 241 26.91 -18.66 5.27
CA LYS A 241 28.01 -19.37 5.93
C LYS A 241 29.32 -18.61 5.64
N PHE A 242 30.21 -18.54 6.63
CA PHE A 242 31.54 -17.89 6.56
C PHE A 242 32.16 -17.99 5.14
N GLY A 243 32.39 -16.83 4.50
CA GLY A 243 33.04 -16.74 3.18
C GLY A 243 32.12 -16.51 1.97
N GLY A 244 30.79 -16.41 2.15
CA GLY A 244 29.85 -16.05 1.07
C GLY A 244 29.80 -14.55 0.77
N VAL A 245 29.52 -14.18 -0.48
CA VAL A 245 29.33 -12.79 -0.92
C VAL A 245 27.96 -12.30 -0.41
N ILE A 246 27.92 -11.22 0.36
CA ILE A 246 26.66 -10.60 0.77
C ILE A 246 25.91 -10.15 -0.49
N LYS A 247 24.73 -10.72 -0.74
CA LYS A 247 23.91 -10.41 -1.91
C LYS A 247 22.89 -9.35 -1.54
N GLY A 248 22.75 -8.37 -2.42
CA GLY A 248 21.69 -7.37 -2.34
C GLY A 248 20.36 -7.94 -2.82
N LEU A 249 19.31 -7.13 -2.82
CA LEU A 249 18.02 -7.51 -3.39
C LEU A 249 18.04 -7.32 -4.90
N THR A 250 17.63 -8.35 -5.64
CA THR A 250 17.61 -8.34 -7.11
C THR A 250 16.27 -8.83 -7.63
N TYR A 251 15.66 -8.08 -8.56
CA TYR A 251 14.49 -8.52 -9.30
C TYR A 251 14.74 -8.39 -10.81
N GLY A 252 14.89 -9.54 -11.47
CA GLY A 252 15.27 -9.63 -12.87
C GLY A 252 16.56 -8.84 -13.17
N THR A 253 16.56 -8.15 -14.32
CA THR A 253 17.61 -7.20 -14.72
C THR A 253 17.31 -5.76 -14.32
N ASN A 254 16.11 -5.49 -13.82
CA ASN A 254 15.55 -4.14 -13.74
C ASN A 254 15.77 -3.51 -12.36
N LEU A 255 15.85 -4.33 -11.30
CA LEU A 255 16.08 -3.84 -9.94
C LEU A 255 17.29 -4.53 -9.32
N PHE A 256 18.24 -3.71 -8.87
CA PHE A 256 19.37 -4.13 -8.06
C PHE A 256 19.53 -3.16 -6.88
N ILE A 257 19.21 -3.61 -5.68
CA ILE A 257 19.45 -2.88 -4.42
C ILE A 257 20.70 -3.48 -3.80
N LYS A 258 21.71 -2.66 -3.52
CA LYS A 258 22.95 -3.14 -2.90
C LYS A 258 22.70 -3.66 -1.49
N PRO A 259 23.54 -4.57 -0.96
CA PRO A 259 23.39 -5.06 0.41
C PRO A 259 23.41 -3.97 1.48
N ASP A 260 24.22 -2.93 1.26
CA ASP A 260 24.32 -1.77 2.14
C ASP A 260 23.23 -0.71 1.88
N MET A 261 22.32 -0.99 0.93
CA MET A 261 21.31 -0.08 0.40
C MET A 261 21.87 1.29 -0.02
N SER A 262 23.16 1.39 -0.34
CA SER A 262 23.82 2.68 -0.65
C SER A 262 23.30 3.35 -1.93
N ASN A 263 22.62 2.59 -2.78
CA ASN A 263 21.97 3.09 -3.99
C ASN A 263 20.48 3.42 -3.81
N VAL A 264 19.94 3.31 -2.59
CA VAL A 264 18.60 3.78 -2.21
C VAL A 264 18.71 5.15 -1.55
N ASN A 265 17.83 6.07 -1.96
CA ASN A 265 17.74 7.43 -1.42
C ASN A 265 16.62 7.57 -0.38
N LYS A 266 15.46 6.93 -0.64
CA LYS A 266 14.33 6.90 0.28
C LYS A 266 13.61 5.57 0.23
N LEU A 267 12.98 5.20 1.32
CA LEU A 267 12.22 3.96 1.46
C LEU A 267 10.94 4.18 2.25
N GLU A 268 9.89 3.55 1.78
CA GLU A 268 8.68 3.33 2.56
C GLU A 268 8.34 1.85 2.56
N VAL A 269 7.93 1.33 3.72
CA VAL A 269 7.45 -0.04 3.84
C VAL A 269 6.07 -0.06 4.47
N TRP A 270 5.18 -0.84 3.87
CA TRP A 270 3.82 -1.05 4.31
C TRP A 270 3.57 -2.53 4.57
N GLY A 271 2.92 -2.84 5.69
CA GLY A 271 2.41 -4.19 6.00
C GLY A 271 0.95 -4.30 5.58
N CYS A 272 0.61 -5.30 4.79
CA CYS A 272 -0.72 -5.44 4.18
C CYS A 272 -1.71 -6.29 4.99
N GLN A 273 -1.22 -6.99 6.00
CA GLN A 273 -2.02 -7.77 6.94
C GLN A 273 -1.91 -7.11 8.32
N GLY A 274 -3.04 -6.63 8.88
CA GLY A 274 -3.04 -5.95 10.18
C GLY A 274 -2.42 -6.80 11.29
N ASP A 275 -1.13 -6.60 11.55
CA ASP A 275 -0.43 -7.22 12.67
C ASP A 275 -0.63 -6.32 13.89
N LYS A 276 -1.66 -6.65 14.67
CA LYS A 276 -2.06 -5.89 15.85
C LYS A 276 -0.91 -5.71 16.84
N GLN A 277 0.02 -6.67 16.97
CA GLN A 277 1.14 -6.55 17.89
C GLN A 277 2.15 -5.50 17.41
N LYS A 278 2.55 -5.57 16.14
CA LYS A 278 3.47 -4.59 15.56
C LYS A 278 2.83 -3.19 15.45
N LEU A 279 1.53 -3.12 15.17
CA LEU A 279 0.73 -1.89 15.24
C LEU A 279 0.73 -1.26 16.64
N GLU A 280 0.44 -2.05 17.68
CA GLU A 280 0.45 -1.57 19.08
C GLU A 280 1.85 -1.16 19.54
N GLU A 281 2.89 -1.83 19.05
CA GLU A 281 4.29 -1.45 19.31
C GLU A 281 4.68 -0.15 18.60
N LEU A 282 4.29 0.02 17.33
CA LEU A 282 4.54 1.24 16.55
C LEU A 282 3.77 2.45 17.11
N GLU A 283 2.51 2.27 17.53
CA GLU A 283 1.73 3.33 18.20
C GLU A 283 2.36 3.71 19.54
N ARG A 284 2.76 2.72 20.35
CA ARG A 284 3.46 2.95 21.62
C ARG A 284 4.82 3.65 21.42
N ALA A 285 5.50 3.41 20.29
CA ALA A 285 6.76 4.07 19.95
C ALA A 285 6.58 5.52 19.48
N LYS A 286 5.44 5.86 18.83
CA LYS A 286 5.12 7.23 18.40
C LYS A 286 4.78 8.14 19.59
N ASP A 287 4.08 7.60 20.59
CA ASP A 287 3.70 8.32 21.81
C ASP A 287 4.75 8.26 22.91
N ALA A 288 5.79 7.44 22.74
CA ALA A 288 6.93 7.45 23.63
C ALA A 288 7.66 8.79 23.48
N PRO A 289 7.97 9.51 24.59
CA PRO A 289 8.94 10.59 24.50
C PRO A 289 10.21 10.03 23.87
N PRO A 290 10.94 10.82 23.04
CA PRO A 290 12.18 10.36 22.46
C PRO A 290 12.96 9.74 23.60
N LYS A 291 13.33 8.46 23.44
CA LYS A 291 14.28 7.84 24.34
C LYS A 291 15.53 8.70 24.20
N LEU A 292 15.65 9.73 25.04
CA LEU A 292 16.90 10.02 25.68
C LEU A 292 17.34 8.64 26.10
N GLU A 293 18.31 8.10 25.39
CA GLU A 293 19.16 7.08 25.94
C GLU A 293 19.55 7.67 27.30
N SER A 294 18.81 7.27 28.34
CA SER A 294 19.41 7.09 29.62
C SER A 294 20.51 6.11 29.28
N TYR A 295 21.70 6.66 29.05
CA TYR A 295 22.92 6.12 29.59
C TYR A 295 22.57 5.78 31.05
N GLU A 296 21.94 4.62 31.25
CA GLU A 296 22.22 3.85 32.43
C GLU A 296 23.71 3.60 32.30
N ALA A 297 24.50 4.51 32.86
CA ALA A 297 25.90 4.28 33.11
C ALA A 297 25.96 2.85 33.66
N PRO A 298 26.73 1.95 33.02
CA PRO A 298 26.73 0.55 33.37
C PRO A 298 26.77 0.47 34.88
N LYS A 299 25.75 -0.19 35.48
CA LYS A 299 25.61 -0.31 36.93
C LYS A 299 27.01 -0.54 37.44
N LYS A 300 27.55 0.44 38.20
CA LYS A 300 28.82 0.28 38.88
C LYS A 300 28.60 -0.90 39.81
N THR A 301 28.89 -2.10 39.33
CA THR A 301 29.24 -3.24 40.16
C THR A 301 30.40 -2.69 40.95
N LYS A 302 30.12 -2.31 42.20
CA LYS A 302 31.18 -2.17 43.19
C LYS A 302 31.93 -3.48 43.07
N ALA A 303 33.15 -3.42 42.56
CA ALA A 303 34.06 -4.55 42.60
C ALA A 303 34.02 -5.01 44.04
N ALA A 304 33.45 -6.19 44.28
CA ALA A 304 33.67 -6.86 45.54
C ALA A 304 35.19 -6.90 45.70
N ALA A 305 35.69 -6.54 46.88
CA ALA A 305 37.10 -6.54 47.22
C ALA A 305 37.63 -7.98 47.22
N GLY A 306 37.71 -8.57 46.03
CA GLY A 306 38.16 -9.91 45.72
C GLY A 306 39.30 -9.81 44.70
N ASP A 307 40.33 -10.60 44.96
CA ASP A 307 41.66 -10.60 44.34
C ASP A 307 41.77 -10.03 42.91
N TRP A 308 42.32 -8.81 42.82
CA TRP A 308 42.77 -8.17 41.58
C TRP A 308 43.74 -9.02 40.75
N LYS A 309 44.38 -10.02 41.37
CA LYS A 309 45.29 -10.96 40.70
C LYS A 309 44.61 -11.84 39.65
N HIS A 310 43.31 -12.09 39.76
CA HIS A 310 42.57 -13.00 38.87
C HIS A 310 41.49 -12.29 38.05
N ASN A 311 41.54 -10.95 37.96
CA ASN A 311 40.57 -10.20 37.17
C ASN A 311 40.89 -10.34 35.66
N ALA A 312 39.88 -10.73 34.87
CA ALA A 312 39.95 -10.81 33.41
C ALA A 312 40.42 -9.49 32.77
N ASP A 313 40.05 -8.35 33.37
CA ASP A 313 40.47 -7.03 32.91
C ASP A 313 41.99 -6.83 33.05
N LYS A 314 42.62 -7.37 34.10
CA LYS A 314 44.08 -7.32 34.27
C LYS A 314 44.78 -8.11 33.16
N GLN A 315 44.27 -9.30 32.83
CA GLN A 315 44.84 -10.13 31.75
C GLN A 315 44.73 -9.44 30.38
N LEU A 316 43.59 -8.80 30.10
CA LEU A 316 43.39 -8.03 28.87
C LEU A 316 44.38 -6.86 28.76
N LEU A 317 44.61 -6.14 29.85
CA LEU A 317 45.52 -4.99 29.87
C LEU A 317 46.99 -5.41 29.79
N GLU A 318 47.36 -6.56 30.37
CA GLU A 318 48.69 -7.14 30.21
C GLU A 318 48.95 -7.65 28.79
N MET A 319 47.96 -8.29 28.15
CA MET A 319 48.03 -8.65 26.73
C MET A 319 48.16 -7.41 25.82
N ALA A 320 47.59 -6.28 26.23
CA ALA A 320 47.74 -4.98 25.56
C ALA A 320 49.06 -4.25 25.91
N GLY A 321 49.96 -4.88 26.68
CA GLY A 321 51.28 -4.35 27.01
C GLY A 321 51.33 -3.34 28.15
N MET A 322 50.24 -3.14 28.89
CA MET A 322 50.21 -2.25 30.06
C MET A 322 50.77 -2.94 31.30
N LYS A 323 51.76 -2.31 31.96
CA LYS A 323 52.35 -2.78 33.23
C LYS A 323 51.83 -1.95 34.41
N PHE A 324 51.27 -2.61 35.42
CA PHE A 324 50.72 -1.95 36.61
C PHE A 324 51.78 -1.66 37.68
N SER A 325 51.59 -0.57 38.42
CA SER A 325 52.58 0.06 39.30
C SER A 325 53.12 -0.82 40.43
N ASN A 326 52.40 -1.86 40.83
CA ASN A 326 52.79 -2.72 41.95
C ASN A 326 53.86 -3.78 41.56
N GLU A 327 54.22 -3.85 40.27
CA GLU A 327 55.16 -4.83 39.72
C GLU A 327 56.34 -4.14 38.99
N ARG A 328 56.48 -2.81 39.13
CA ARG A 328 57.72 -2.10 38.75
C ARG A 328 58.74 -2.30 39.88
N ARG A 329 59.61 -3.29 39.73
CA ARG A 329 60.92 -3.33 40.39
C ARG A 329 61.99 -2.88 39.41
#